data_AF-A0A970DW46-F1
#
_entry.id   AF-A0A970DW46-F1
#
_cell.length_a   1.000
_cell.length_b   1.000
_cell.length_c   1.000
_cell.angle_alpha   90.00
_cell.angle_beta   90.00
_cell.angle_gamma   90.00
#
_symmetry.space_group_name_H-M   'P 1'
#
loop_
_entity.id
_entity.type
_entity.pdbx_description
1 polymer ?
#
loop_
_entity_poly.entity_id
_entity_poly.type
_entity_poly.pdbx_seq_one_letter_code
_entity_poly.pdbx_strand_id
1 'polypeptide(L)'
;MERQVILDLDREGIVPVRGKKALLTVAFDRYSMAQAFAELNSDLSCGDLVFSFGLPFLIRGFHKLHLVIRTLAPVVCLLPFTWLYPTGKREEYVEDPRKFARFYQEADIIAGDYLYIQRFMPDDLSGKIIITNTVTQQNVADLKARGVKTLVTTTPNLGGRSFGSNLIQAVTVAYLGKNPETITDEEYVRVTRELGFTPRVEQLNG
;
A
#
# COMPACT_ATOMS: atom_id res chain seq x y z
N MET A 1 4.81 8.45 7.13
CA MET A 1 4.54 7.23 7.94
C MET A 1 4.77 5.95 7.16
N GLU A 2 4.06 5.68 6.05
CA GLU A 2 4.15 4.40 5.31
C GLU A 2 5.54 4.11 4.75
N ARG A 3 6.22 5.14 4.20
CA ARG A 3 7.63 5.05 3.79
C ARG A 3 8.50 4.49 4.91
N GLN A 4 8.39 5.06 6.11
CA GLN A 4 9.21 4.68 7.26
C GLN A 4 8.93 3.25 7.71
N VAL A 5 7.67 2.81 7.65
CA VAL A 5 7.30 1.42 7.96
C VAL A 5 8.02 0.45 7.04
N ILE A 6 8.01 0.68 5.73
CA ILE A 6 8.68 -0.22 4.77
C ILE A 6 10.21 -0.24 5.00
N LEU A 7 10.81 0.91 5.28
CA LEU A 7 12.23 1.00 5.64
C LEU A 7 12.56 0.23 6.93
N ASP A 8 11.71 0.35 7.95
CA ASP A 8 11.88 -0.33 9.24
C ASP A 8 11.73 -1.85 9.09
N LEU A 9 10.76 -2.32 8.29
CA LEU A 9 10.55 -3.76 8.02
C LEU A 9 11.77 -4.44 7.39
N ASP A 10 12.43 -3.76 6.44
CA ASP A 10 13.67 -4.26 5.80
C ASP A 10 14.84 -4.22 6.77
N ARG A 11 15.01 -3.10 7.49
CA ARG A 11 16.08 -2.92 8.48
C ARG A 11 16.02 -3.96 9.60
N GLU A 12 14.81 -4.29 10.05
CA GLU A 12 14.58 -5.25 11.14
C GLU A 12 14.55 -6.70 10.65
N GLY A 13 14.70 -6.94 9.34
CA GLY A 13 14.72 -8.28 8.75
C GLY A 13 13.36 -9.00 8.76
N ILE A 14 12.27 -8.27 9.03
CA ILE A 14 10.91 -8.81 9.10
C ILE A 14 10.39 -9.13 7.70
N VAL A 15 10.56 -8.19 6.77
CA VAL A 15 10.24 -8.37 5.35
C VAL A 15 11.46 -7.94 4.54
N PRO A 16 12.16 -8.87 3.85
CA PRO A 16 13.25 -8.49 2.97
C PRO A 16 12.68 -7.78 1.75
N VAL A 17 12.93 -6.49 1.59
CA VAL A 17 12.43 -5.68 0.46
C VAL A 17 13.49 -5.54 -0.63
N ARG A 18 14.77 -5.47 -0.23
CA ARG A 18 15.89 -5.30 -1.17
C ARG A 18 15.93 -6.40 -2.23
N GLY A 19 16.00 -6.00 -3.50
CA GLY A 19 16.06 -6.92 -4.64
C GLY A 19 14.79 -7.74 -4.90
N LYS A 20 13.72 -7.54 -4.13
CA LYS A 20 12.42 -8.17 -4.39
C LYS A 20 11.63 -7.44 -5.46
N LYS A 21 10.76 -8.18 -6.15
CA LYS A 21 9.79 -7.61 -7.08
C LYS A 21 8.60 -7.05 -6.30
N ALA A 22 8.43 -5.74 -6.32
CA ALA A 22 7.34 -5.07 -5.61
C ALA A 22 6.32 -4.54 -6.62
N LEU A 23 5.08 -5.00 -6.52
CA LEU A 23 3.93 -4.42 -7.23
C LEU A 23 3.22 -3.43 -6.31
N LEU A 24 3.19 -2.16 -6.70
CA LEU A 24 2.37 -1.14 -6.04
C LEU A 24 1.11 -0.92 -6.90
N THR A 25 -0.07 -1.31 -6.41
CA THR A 25 -1.30 -1.31 -7.23
C THR A 25 -1.67 0.08 -7.72
N VAL A 26 -1.68 1.09 -6.84
CA VAL A 26 -1.86 2.50 -7.20
C VAL A 26 -0.79 3.32 -6.53
N ALA A 27 0.23 3.72 -7.29
CA ALA A 27 1.37 4.46 -6.77
C ALA A 27 1.10 5.95 -6.65
N PHE A 28 0.13 6.51 -7.40
CA PHE A 28 -0.29 7.90 -7.24
C PHE A 28 -0.84 8.19 -5.84
N ASP A 29 -1.67 7.30 -5.29
CA ASP A 29 -2.19 7.40 -3.92
C ASP A 29 -1.14 7.03 -2.87
N ARG A 30 -0.19 6.14 -3.21
CA ARG A 30 0.80 5.58 -2.28
C ARG A 30 2.23 5.97 -2.65
N TYR A 31 2.43 7.22 -3.02
CA TYR A 31 3.73 7.73 -3.47
C TYR A 31 4.85 7.50 -2.44
N SER A 32 4.53 7.62 -1.15
CA SER A 32 5.49 7.39 -0.07
C SER A 32 5.95 5.93 0.03
N MET A 33 5.09 4.96 -0.30
CA MET A 33 5.47 3.54 -0.43
C MET A 33 6.38 3.35 -1.64
N ALA A 34 6.02 3.92 -2.79
CA ALA A 34 6.82 3.86 -4.02
C ALA A 34 8.26 4.36 -3.78
N GLN A 35 8.38 5.45 -3.02
CA GLN A 35 9.66 6.01 -2.63
C GLN A 35 10.48 5.04 -1.76
N ALA A 36 9.88 4.40 -0.75
CA ALA A 36 10.58 3.40 0.09
C ALA A 36 11.11 2.23 -0.73
N PHE A 37 10.28 1.69 -1.62
CA PHE A 37 10.67 0.59 -2.52
C PHE A 37 11.85 0.98 -3.42
N ALA A 38 11.88 2.23 -3.91
CA ALA A 38 13.00 2.73 -4.70
C ALA A 38 14.28 2.88 -3.89
N GLU A 39 14.20 3.43 -2.69
CA GLU A 39 15.35 3.61 -1.79
C GLU A 39 15.97 2.28 -1.34
N LEU A 40 15.15 1.25 -1.22
CA LEU A 40 15.58 -0.11 -0.91
C LEU A 40 16.02 -0.90 -2.17
N ASN A 41 16.12 -0.26 -3.34
CA ASN A 41 16.51 -0.93 -4.59
C ASN A 41 15.69 -2.20 -4.89
N SER A 42 14.37 -2.15 -4.63
CA SER A 42 13.45 -3.20 -5.08
C SER A 42 13.14 -3.02 -6.58
N ASP A 43 12.77 -4.10 -7.26
CA ASP A 43 12.23 -4.05 -8.63
C ASP A 43 10.76 -3.60 -8.56
N LEU A 44 10.59 -2.27 -8.43
CA LEU A 44 9.29 -1.63 -8.29
C LEU A 44 8.54 -1.58 -9.62
N SER A 45 7.31 -2.09 -9.62
CA SER A 45 6.34 -1.95 -10.69
C SER A 45 5.08 -1.26 -10.18
N CYS A 46 4.68 -0.16 -10.81
CA CYS A 46 3.49 0.60 -10.44
C CYS A 46 2.32 0.24 -11.38
N GLY A 47 1.19 -0.09 -10.77
CA GLY A 47 0.01 -0.62 -11.41
C GLY A 47 -1.00 0.42 -11.89
N ASP A 48 -0.73 1.72 -11.73
CA ASP A 48 -1.67 2.81 -12.00
C ASP A 48 -2.32 2.69 -13.39
N LEU A 49 -1.53 2.43 -14.43
CA LEU A 49 -2.04 2.28 -15.79
C LEU A 49 -2.92 1.05 -15.97
N VAL A 50 -2.62 -0.04 -15.26
CA VAL A 50 -3.37 -1.30 -15.31
C VAL A 50 -4.68 -1.19 -14.54
N PHE A 51 -4.60 -0.79 -13.27
CA PHE A 51 -5.71 -0.88 -12.33
C PHE A 51 -6.60 0.37 -12.30
N SER A 52 -6.07 1.54 -12.65
CA SER A 52 -6.86 2.77 -12.74
C SER A 52 -7.33 3.08 -14.16
N PHE A 53 -6.50 2.78 -15.17
CA PHE A 53 -6.79 3.14 -16.57
C PHE A 53 -7.05 1.95 -17.51
N GLY A 54 -6.94 0.70 -17.04
CA GLY A 54 -7.23 -0.50 -17.83
C GLY A 54 -6.22 -0.83 -18.94
N LEU A 55 -5.05 -0.18 -18.95
CA LEU A 55 -3.99 -0.38 -19.94
C LEU A 55 -3.14 -1.62 -19.60
N PRO A 56 -2.60 -2.34 -20.58
CA PRO A 56 -2.01 -3.66 -20.32
C PRO A 56 -0.55 -3.66 -19.79
N PHE A 57 0.01 -2.51 -19.39
CA PHE A 57 1.43 -2.36 -19.04
C PHE A 57 1.66 -1.64 -17.70
N LEU A 58 2.67 -2.10 -16.95
CA LEU A 58 3.10 -1.53 -15.67
C LEU A 58 4.14 -0.43 -15.88
N ILE A 59 4.14 0.59 -15.02
CA ILE A 59 5.22 1.58 -14.97
C ILE A 59 6.37 1.00 -14.13
N ARG A 60 7.52 0.75 -14.76
CA ARG A 60 8.69 0.16 -14.08
C ARG A 60 9.58 1.25 -13.47
N GLY A 61 9.70 1.23 -12.15
CA GLY A 61 10.58 2.10 -11.37
C GLY A 61 9.99 3.47 -11.01
N PHE A 62 10.48 4.00 -9.89
CA PHE A 62 10.00 5.26 -9.30
C PHE A 62 10.30 6.49 -10.16
N HIS A 63 11.43 6.54 -10.85
CA HIS A 63 11.77 7.68 -11.70
C HIS A 63 10.78 7.84 -12.88
N LYS A 64 10.38 6.73 -13.51
CA LYS A 64 9.38 6.74 -14.59
C LYS A 64 8.01 7.13 -14.05
N LEU A 65 7.62 6.60 -12.88
CA LEU A 65 6.40 7.03 -12.20
C LEU A 65 6.40 8.54 -11.96
N HIS A 66 7.47 9.08 -11.38
CA HIS A 66 7.58 10.51 -11.08
C HIS A 66 7.46 11.38 -12.33
N LEU A 67 8.08 10.96 -13.44
CA LEU A 67 7.96 11.65 -14.72
C LEU A 67 6.51 11.63 -15.25
N VAL A 68 5.85 10.47 -15.19
CA VAL A 68 4.44 10.32 -15.58
C VAL A 68 3.55 11.23 -14.72
N ILE A 69 3.72 11.22 -13.39
CA ILE A 69 2.98 12.11 -12.47
C ILE A 69 3.18 13.56 -12.88
N ARG A 70 4.42 14.02 -13.00
CA ARG A 70 4.73 15.43 -13.30
C ARG A 70 4.12 15.88 -14.64
N THR A 71 4.02 14.98 -15.60
CA THR A 71 3.46 15.26 -16.92
C THR A 71 1.93 15.26 -16.92
N LEU A 72 1.32 14.32 -16.20
CA LEU A 72 -0.13 14.16 -16.16
C LEU A 72 -0.81 14.97 -15.06
N ALA A 73 -0.10 15.40 -14.01
CA ALA A 73 -0.65 16.12 -12.86
C ALA A 73 -1.54 17.32 -13.25
N PRO A 74 -1.17 18.20 -14.21
CA PRO A 74 -2.04 19.30 -14.61
C PRO A 74 -3.39 18.84 -15.16
N VAL A 75 -3.43 17.70 -15.84
CA VAL A 75 -4.64 17.12 -16.44
C VAL A 75 -5.42 16.32 -15.40
N VAL A 76 -4.72 15.55 -14.56
CA VAL A 76 -5.30 14.73 -13.49
C VAL A 76 -6.03 15.59 -12.46
N CYS A 77 -5.49 16.76 -12.09
CA CYS A 77 -6.17 17.71 -11.20
C CYS A 77 -7.49 18.26 -11.76
N LEU A 78 -7.73 18.11 -13.06
CA LEU A 78 -8.97 18.54 -13.74
C LEU A 78 -9.95 17.38 -13.96
N LEU A 79 -9.56 16.13 -13.70
CA LEU A 79 -10.43 14.96 -13.86
C LEU A 79 -11.38 14.79 -12.66
N PRO A 80 -12.57 14.21 -12.87
CA PRO A 80 -13.46 13.85 -11.77
C PRO A 80 -12.78 12.89 -10.79
N PHE A 81 -12.88 13.15 -9.49
CA PHE A 81 -12.27 12.32 -8.43
C PHE A 81 -12.60 10.83 -8.59
N THR A 82 -13.83 10.51 -9.05
CA THR A 82 -14.32 9.15 -9.32
C THR A 82 -13.50 8.34 -10.34
N TRP A 83 -12.70 9.00 -11.19
CA TRP A 83 -11.83 8.34 -12.17
C TRP A 83 -10.46 7.99 -11.59
N LEU A 84 -9.99 8.79 -10.64
CA LEU A 84 -8.72 8.56 -9.94
C LEU A 84 -8.90 7.60 -8.78
N TYR A 85 -10.07 7.67 -8.16
CA TYR A 85 -10.50 6.84 -7.06
C TYR A 85 -11.87 6.22 -7.40
N PRO A 86 -11.98 4.90 -7.59
CA PRO A 86 -13.27 4.25 -7.68
C PRO A 86 -13.97 4.51 -6.36
N THR A 87 -15.13 5.14 -6.45
CA THR A 87 -15.97 5.44 -5.29
C THR A 87 -17.32 4.77 -5.51
N GLY A 88 -17.83 4.10 -4.49
CA GLY A 88 -19.17 3.47 -4.49
C GLY A 88 -19.15 1.97 -4.79
N LYS A 89 -20.28 1.43 -5.29
CA LYS A 89 -20.53 -0.03 -5.44
C LYS A 89 -19.58 -0.81 -6.37
N ARG A 90 -18.59 -0.15 -6.99
CA ARG A 90 -17.55 -0.80 -7.80
C ARG A 90 -16.43 -1.44 -6.97
N GLU A 91 -16.41 -1.18 -5.66
CA GLU A 91 -15.42 -1.72 -4.72
C GLU A 91 -15.73 -3.18 -4.31
N GLU A 92 -16.96 -3.65 -4.47
CA GLU A 92 -17.40 -4.99 -3.99
C GLU A 92 -17.21 -6.12 -5.02
N TYR A 93 -16.88 -5.79 -6.27
CA TYR A 93 -16.69 -6.78 -7.34
C TYR A 93 -15.22 -6.94 -7.69
N VAL A 94 -14.71 -8.17 -7.54
CA VAL A 94 -13.41 -8.55 -8.10
C VAL A 94 -13.52 -8.48 -9.63
N GLU A 95 -12.76 -7.59 -10.26
CA GLU A 95 -12.63 -7.56 -11.72
C GLU A 95 -11.90 -8.81 -12.19
N ASP A 96 -12.30 -9.37 -13.34
CA ASP A 96 -11.82 -10.65 -13.90
C ASP A 96 -10.43 -11.08 -13.38
N PRO A 97 -10.38 -11.89 -12.31
CA PRO A 97 -9.14 -12.14 -11.58
C PRO A 97 -8.09 -12.83 -12.46
N ARG A 98 -8.51 -13.52 -13.54
CA ARG A 98 -7.61 -14.16 -14.49
C ARG A 98 -6.86 -13.14 -15.35
N LYS A 99 -7.51 -12.02 -15.70
CA LYS A 99 -6.93 -10.96 -16.51
C LYS A 99 -5.72 -10.31 -15.83
N PHE A 100 -5.79 -10.16 -14.51
CA PHE A 100 -4.78 -9.43 -13.73
C PHE A 100 -3.81 -10.34 -12.98
N ALA A 101 -4.11 -11.64 -12.84
CA ALA A 101 -3.30 -12.62 -12.13
C ALA A 101 -1.80 -12.54 -12.45
N ARG A 102 -1.44 -12.37 -13.73
CA ARG A 102 -0.03 -12.31 -14.16
C ARG A 102 0.78 -11.26 -13.40
N PHE A 103 0.19 -10.08 -13.14
CA PHE A 103 0.89 -8.98 -12.47
C PHE A 103 1.14 -9.29 -11.00
N TYR A 104 0.19 -9.95 -10.34
CA TYR A 104 0.31 -10.41 -8.96
C TYR A 104 1.29 -11.57 -8.82
N GLN A 105 1.28 -12.50 -9.77
CA GLN A 105 2.14 -13.69 -9.76
C GLN A 105 3.62 -13.35 -9.96
N GLU A 106 3.93 -12.35 -10.79
CA GLU A 106 5.29 -11.86 -11.02
C GLU A 106 5.92 -11.18 -9.79
N ALA A 107 5.11 -10.67 -8.86
CA ALA A 107 5.57 -9.92 -7.70
C ALA A 107 5.90 -10.85 -6.51
N ASP A 108 6.89 -10.48 -5.70
CA ASP A 108 7.12 -11.08 -4.39
C ASP A 108 6.29 -10.36 -3.31
N ILE A 109 6.22 -9.03 -3.43
CA ILE A 109 5.54 -8.11 -2.54
C ILE A 109 4.44 -7.38 -3.32
N ILE A 110 3.22 -7.39 -2.80
CA ILE A 110 2.11 -6.59 -3.33
C ILE A 110 1.78 -5.53 -2.28
N ALA A 111 1.80 -4.28 -2.69
CA ALA A 111 1.58 -3.15 -1.81
C ALA A 111 0.52 -2.19 -2.35
N GLY A 112 -0.11 -1.45 -1.44
CA GLY A 112 -1.09 -0.41 -1.78
C GLY A 112 -2.30 -0.40 -0.85
N ASP A 113 -3.34 0.32 -1.28
CA ASP A 113 -4.63 0.30 -0.59
C ASP A 113 -5.29 -1.10 -0.70
N TYR A 114 -5.80 -1.61 0.41
CA TYR A 114 -6.32 -2.98 0.45
C TYR A 114 -7.52 -3.17 -0.48
N LEU A 115 -8.43 -2.20 -0.60
CA LEU A 115 -9.60 -2.34 -1.46
C LEU A 115 -9.19 -2.46 -2.93
N TYR A 116 -8.15 -1.73 -3.34
CA TYR A 116 -7.57 -1.88 -4.67
C TYR A 116 -6.88 -3.23 -4.86
N ILE A 117 -6.12 -3.70 -3.89
CA ILE A 117 -5.52 -5.05 -3.94
C ILE A 117 -6.64 -6.09 -4.09
N GLN A 118 -7.66 -6.02 -3.24
CA GLN A 118 -8.79 -6.95 -3.20
C GLN A 118 -9.55 -6.99 -4.53
N ARG A 119 -9.74 -5.84 -5.17
CA ARG A 119 -10.49 -5.74 -6.42
C ARG A 119 -9.87 -6.49 -7.60
N PHE A 120 -8.56 -6.69 -7.61
CA PHE A 120 -7.84 -7.30 -8.75
C PHE A 120 -7.03 -8.55 -8.39
N MET A 121 -7.00 -8.94 -7.12
CA MET A 121 -6.20 -10.08 -6.68
C MET A 121 -6.74 -11.40 -7.23
N PRO A 122 -5.86 -12.31 -7.70
CA PRO A 122 -6.25 -13.66 -8.06
C PRO A 122 -6.59 -14.53 -6.84
N ASP A 123 -7.12 -15.72 -7.09
CA ASP A 123 -7.43 -16.72 -6.05
C ASP A 123 -6.18 -17.37 -5.45
N ASP A 124 -5.06 -17.34 -6.17
CA ASP A 124 -3.77 -17.83 -5.70
C ASP A 124 -2.78 -16.68 -5.48
N LEU A 125 -2.46 -16.45 -4.22
CA LEU A 125 -1.43 -15.53 -3.72
C LEU A 125 -0.39 -16.29 -2.89
N SER A 126 -0.17 -17.56 -3.21
CA SER A 126 0.77 -18.43 -2.49
C SER A 126 2.16 -17.81 -2.37
N GLY A 127 2.66 -17.73 -1.15
CA GLY A 127 4.00 -17.23 -0.86
C GLY A 127 4.17 -15.71 -0.93
N LYS A 128 3.12 -14.96 -1.30
CA LYS A 128 3.20 -13.49 -1.45
C LYS A 128 3.22 -12.77 -0.11
N ILE A 129 3.84 -11.60 -0.10
CA ILE A 129 3.80 -10.65 1.02
C ILE A 129 2.85 -9.51 0.64
N ILE A 130 1.86 -9.23 1.47
CA ILE A 130 0.95 -8.09 1.30
C ILE A 130 1.36 -6.98 2.27
N ILE A 131 1.59 -5.76 1.77
CA ILE A 131 1.84 -4.56 2.58
C ILE A 131 0.74 -3.54 2.30
N THR A 132 -0.13 -3.28 3.27
CA THR A 132 -1.30 -2.43 3.05
C THR A 132 -1.60 -1.50 4.24
N ASN A 133 -2.70 -0.77 4.21
CA ASN A 133 -3.13 0.18 5.23
C ASN A 133 -4.18 -0.42 6.16
N THR A 134 -5.36 -0.78 5.64
CA THR A 134 -6.56 -1.07 6.41
C THR A 134 -7.05 -2.48 6.07
N VAL A 135 -7.15 -3.36 7.07
CA VAL A 135 -7.75 -4.69 6.92
C VAL A 135 -8.71 -4.99 8.08
N THR A 136 -9.74 -5.76 7.77
CA THR A 136 -10.65 -6.39 8.75
C THR A 136 -10.26 -7.84 9.00
N GLN A 137 -10.86 -8.49 10.00
CA GLN A 137 -10.64 -9.92 10.25
C GLN A 137 -11.08 -10.79 9.06
N GLN A 138 -12.16 -10.42 8.37
CA GLN A 138 -12.63 -11.13 7.19
C GLN A 138 -11.60 -11.06 6.05
N ASN A 139 -10.97 -9.90 5.87
CA ASN A 139 -9.91 -9.71 4.89
C ASN A 139 -8.70 -10.60 5.19
N VAL A 140 -8.31 -10.70 6.46
CA VAL A 140 -7.20 -11.56 6.90
C VAL A 140 -7.52 -13.03 6.61
N ALA A 141 -8.74 -13.47 6.89
CA ALA A 141 -9.19 -14.83 6.59
C ALA A 141 -9.15 -15.15 5.09
N ASP A 142 -9.61 -14.22 4.25
CA ASP A 142 -9.57 -14.35 2.78
C ASP A 142 -8.11 -14.40 2.26
N LEU A 143 -7.24 -13.50 2.71
CA LEU A 143 -5.82 -13.52 2.34
C LEU A 143 -5.14 -14.83 2.77
N LYS A 144 -5.48 -15.35 3.96
CA LYS A 144 -4.97 -16.64 4.42
C LYS A 144 -5.44 -17.78 3.54
N ALA A 145 -6.72 -17.81 3.16
CA ALA A 145 -7.29 -18.83 2.27
C ALA A 145 -6.65 -18.82 0.87
N ARG A 146 -6.21 -17.65 0.40
CA ARG A 146 -5.49 -17.46 -0.88
C ARG A 146 -3.99 -17.80 -0.82
N GLY A 147 -3.48 -18.24 0.33
CA GLY A 147 -2.08 -18.67 0.47
C GLY A 147 -1.07 -17.54 0.71
N VAL A 148 -1.52 -16.32 1.03
CA VAL A 148 -0.61 -15.22 1.40
C VAL A 148 0.29 -15.66 2.55
N LYS A 149 1.60 -15.43 2.42
CA LYS A 149 2.58 -15.80 3.44
C LYS A 149 2.57 -14.82 4.61
N THR A 150 2.72 -13.54 4.30
CA THR A 150 2.86 -12.49 5.30
C THR A 150 1.94 -11.32 4.97
N LEU A 151 1.19 -10.85 5.96
CA LEU A 151 0.42 -9.61 5.90
C LEU A 151 1.09 -8.57 6.79
N VAL A 152 1.31 -7.38 6.25
CA VAL A 152 1.75 -6.20 6.98
C VAL A 152 0.77 -5.06 6.80
N THR A 153 0.37 -4.40 7.90
CA THR A 153 -0.34 -3.12 7.82
C THR A 153 0.52 -1.96 8.29
N THR A 154 0.57 -0.88 7.51
CA THR A 154 1.33 0.34 7.80
C THR A 154 0.78 1.13 8.99
N THR A 155 -0.41 0.76 9.48
CA THR A 155 -1.08 1.32 10.64
C THR A 155 -1.32 0.23 11.68
N PRO A 156 -1.45 0.59 12.98
CA PRO A 156 -1.63 -0.37 14.06
C PRO A 156 -2.98 -1.07 14.00
N ASN A 157 -3.01 -2.28 14.55
CA ASN A 157 -4.24 -3.01 14.82
C ASN A 157 -4.88 -2.48 16.11
N LEU A 158 -6.04 -1.84 15.98
CA LEU A 158 -6.84 -1.36 17.11
C LEU A 158 -8.15 -2.15 17.13
N GLY A 159 -8.25 -3.12 18.05
CA GLY A 159 -9.48 -3.90 18.24
C GLY A 159 -9.83 -4.85 17.08
N GLY A 160 -8.83 -5.39 16.37
CA GLY A 160 -9.03 -6.33 15.26
C GLY A 160 -9.12 -5.67 13.87
N ARG A 161 -8.92 -4.34 13.80
CA ARG A 161 -8.94 -3.55 12.57
C ARG A 161 -7.74 -2.61 12.51
N SER A 162 -7.15 -2.49 11.33
CA SER A 162 -6.17 -1.43 11.06
C SER A 162 -6.91 -0.20 10.50
N PHE A 163 -6.62 0.99 11.02
CA PHE A 163 -7.26 2.24 10.58
C PHE A 163 -6.35 2.99 9.62
N GLY A 164 -6.91 3.84 8.74
CA GLY A 164 -6.12 4.61 7.79
C GLY A 164 -5.11 5.56 8.46
N SER A 165 -4.08 5.95 7.70
CA SER A 165 -3.02 6.87 8.16
C SER A 165 -3.57 8.23 8.63
N ASN A 166 -4.71 8.67 8.08
CA ASN A 166 -5.40 9.88 8.49
C ASN A 166 -5.86 9.85 9.96
N LEU A 167 -6.32 8.71 10.47
CA LEU A 167 -6.71 8.59 11.88
C LEU A 167 -5.49 8.69 12.79
N ILE A 168 -4.40 8.00 12.43
CA ILE A 168 -3.16 8.04 13.20
C ILE A 168 -2.57 9.45 13.24
N GLN A 169 -2.62 10.16 12.10
CA GLN A 169 -2.25 11.57 12.04
C GLN A 169 -3.15 12.45 12.91
N ALA A 170 -4.47 12.25 12.86
CA ALA A 170 -5.42 13.01 13.69
C ALA A 170 -5.19 12.79 15.20
N VAL A 171 -4.95 11.55 15.62
CA VAL A 171 -4.60 11.23 17.01
C VAL A 171 -3.27 11.89 17.39
N THR A 172 -2.27 11.87 16.50
CA THR A 172 -0.98 12.53 16.73
C THR A 172 -1.11 14.05 16.89
N VAL A 173 -1.89 14.70 16.02
CA VAL A 173 -2.21 16.13 16.11
C VAL A 173 -2.90 16.44 17.45
N ALA A 174 -3.91 15.65 17.82
CA ALA A 174 -4.65 15.84 19.06
C ALA A 174 -3.75 15.65 20.30
N TYR A 175 -2.85 14.67 20.27
CA TYR A 175 -1.89 14.41 21.34
C TYR A 175 -0.87 15.54 21.49
N LEU A 176 -0.34 16.06 20.38
CA LEU A 176 0.66 17.14 20.40
C LEU A 176 0.06 18.50 20.75
N GLY A 177 -1.24 18.72 20.53
CA GLY A 177 -1.89 20.02 20.73
C GLY A 177 -1.33 21.13 19.82
N LYS A 178 -0.64 20.76 18.74
CA LYS A 178 -0.01 21.68 17.78
C LYS A 178 -0.90 21.90 16.57
N ASN A 179 -0.69 23.01 15.87
CA ASN A 179 -1.25 23.19 14.54
C ASN A 179 -0.65 22.13 13.58
N PRO A 180 -1.45 21.35 12.84
CA PRO A 180 -0.97 20.32 11.92
C PRO A 180 0.15 20.77 10.98
N GLU A 181 0.11 22.02 10.52
CA GLU A 181 1.09 22.59 9.59
C GLU A 181 2.50 22.75 10.19
N THR A 182 2.60 22.72 11.53
CA THR A 182 3.87 22.89 12.26
C THR A 182 4.50 21.58 12.71
N ILE A 183 3.81 20.45 12.50
CA ILE A 183 4.27 19.13 12.95
C ILE A 183 5.17 18.53 11.87
N THR A 184 6.41 18.22 12.23
CA THR A 184 7.36 17.60 11.29
C THR A 184 7.11 16.09 11.13
N ASP A 185 7.57 15.51 10.02
CA ASP A 185 7.51 14.05 9.81
C ASP A 185 8.21 13.27 10.94
N GLU A 186 9.30 13.80 11.47
CA GLU A 186 10.04 13.22 12.59
C GLU A 186 9.21 13.22 13.87
N GLU A 187 8.46 14.29 14.12
CA GLU A 187 7.53 14.36 15.26
C GLU A 187 6.38 13.37 15.09
N TYR A 188 5.81 13.23 13.88
CA TYR A 188 4.80 12.20 13.62
C TYR A 188 5.34 10.79 13.91
N VAL A 189 6.53 10.46 13.41
CA VAL A 189 7.15 9.15 13.63
C VAL A 189 7.43 8.92 15.13
N ARG A 190 7.96 9.93 15.83
CA ARG A 190 8.27 9.83 17.27
C ARG A 190 7.00 9.56 18.08
N VAL A 191 5.96 10.38 17.92
CA VAL A 191 4.71 10.25 18.69
C VAL A 191 3.99 8.95 18.36
N THR A 192 3.95 8.56 17.08
CA THR A 192 3.36 7.28 16.68
C THR A 192 4.04 6.11 17.39
N ARG A 193 5.38 6.14 17.55
CA ARG A 193 6.11 5.13 18.32
C ARG A 193 5.85 5.22 19.83
N GLU A 194 5.82 6.43 20.40
CA GLU A 194 5.51 6.64 21.83
C GLU A 194 4.12 6.10 22.21
N LEU A 195 3.14 6.27 21.30
CA LEU A 195 1.78 5.77 21.47
C LEU A 195 1.66 4.25 21.21
N GLY A 196 2.75 3.57 20.88
CA GLY A 196 2.75 2.14 20.57
C GLY A 196 2.06 1.78 19.26
N PHE A 197 1.92 2.73 18.34
CA PHE A 197 1.31 2.51 17.03
C PHE A 197 2.32 1.86 16.08
N THR A 198 2.59 0.59 16.31
CA THR A 198 3.47 -0.21 15.46
C THR A 198 2.69 -0.87 14.33
N PRO A 199 3.34 -1.10 13.18
CA PRO A 199 2.78 -1.94 12.10
C PRO A 199 2.31 -3.29 12.62
N ARG A 200 1.18 -3.78 12.10
CA ARG A 200 0.77 -5.18 12.30
C ARG A 200 1.59 -6.04 11.36
N VAL A 201 2.19 -7.11 11.85
CA VAL A 201 2.88 -8.11 11.04
C VAL A 201 2.34 -9.49 11.41
N GLU A 202 1.77 -10.20 10.44
CA GLU A 202 1.21 -11.54 10.65
C GLU A 202 1.70 -12.52 9.60
N GLN A 203 2.24 -13.65 10.07
CA GLN A 203 2.48 -14.82 9.23
C GLN A 203 1.16 -15.58 9.11
N LEU A 204 0.60 -15.61 7.90
CA LEU A 204 -0.69 -16.24 7.64
C LEU A 204 -0.51 -17.70 7.22
N ASN A 205 0.54 -17.99 6.44
CA ASN A 205 0.89 -19.32 5.94
C ASN A 205 2.43 -19.52 5.96
N GLY A 206 2.86 -20.79 6.02
CA GLY A 206 4.28 -21.21 6.13
C GLY A 206 4.83 -21.81 4.85
#